data_AF-A0A0F8YEE2-F1
#
_entry.id   AF-A0A0F8YEE2-F1
#
_cell.length_a   1.000
_cell.length_b   1.000
_cell.length_c   1.000
_cell.angle_alpha   90.00
_cell.angle_beta   90.00
_cell.angle_gamma   90.00
#
_symmetry.space_group_name_H-M   'P 1'
#
loop_
_entity.id
_entity.type
_entity.pdbx_description
1 polymer ?
#
loop_
_entity_poly.entity_id
_entity_poly.type
_entity_poly.pdbx_seq_one_letter_code
_entity_poly.pdbx_strand_id
1 'polypeptide(L)'
;YGSLISGISLANAGLGIVHGLASSIGGLFNIPHGVICGTLLAEATKMNIKKLRQLESQGKGALRKYAQVGAIFRGNESVINSENFKNCAFLTEALEKLTQELKLDKLGKFGIKAEDINRIVAITGIKNNPVALDQNDIKNIVLNRI
;
A
#
# COMPACT_ATOMS: atom_id res chain seq x y z
N TYR A 1 -5.47 -19.01 10.30
CA TYR A 1 -5.74 -18.04 11.39
C TYR A 1 -5.31 -16.61 11.05
N GLY A 2 -4.25 -16.39 10.25
CA GLY A 2 -3.77 -15.02 9.93
C GLY A 2 -4.81 -14.08 9.30
N SER A 3 -5.64 -14.57 8.37
CA SER A 3 -6.74 -13.80 7.77
C SER A 3 -7.79 -13.35 8.80
N LEU A 4 -8.10 -14.19 9.80
CA LEU A 4 -9.03 -13.87 10.88
C LEU A 4 -8.50 -12.74 11.77
N ILE A 5 -7.24 -12.85 12.21
CA ILE A 5 -6.58 -11.82 13.05
C ILE A 5 -6.51 -10.49 12.29
N SER A 6 -6.20 -10.54 10.99
CA SER A 6 -6.24 -9.37 10.11
C SER A 6 -7.63 -8.74 10.09
N GLY A 7 -8.69 -9.52 9.87
CA GLY A 7 -10.07 -9.02 9.88
C GLY A 7 -10.46 -8.32 11.17
N ILE A 8 -10.11 -8.88 12.33
CA ILE A 8 -10.36 -8.27 13.66
C ILE A 8 -9.62 -6.93 13.77
N SER A 9 -8.37 -6.88 13.31
CA SER A 9 -7.54 -5.67 13.38
C SER A 9 -8.10 -4.56 12.50
N LEU A 10 -8.46 -4.89 11.25
CA LEU A 10 -8.97 -3.94 10.26
C LEU A 10 -10.34 -3.38 10.66
N ALA A 11 -11.21 -4.19 11.28
CA ALA A 11 -12.51 -3.74 11.78
C ALA A 11 -12.39 -2.60 12.83
N ASN A 12 -11.27 -2.54 13.56
CA ASN A 12 -11.04 -1.55 14.61
C ASN A 12 -10.09 -0.41 14.19
N ALA A 13 -9.14 -0.67 13.31
CA ALA A 13 -8.14 0.32 12.88
C ALA A 13 -8.52 1.07 11.59
N GLY A 14 -9.47 0.55 10.82
CA GLY A 14 -9.83 1.06 9.50
C GLY A 14 -8.85 0.63 8.40
N LEU A 15 -9.03 1.22 7.21
CA LEU A 15 -8.36 0.84 5.97
C LEU A 15 -7.73 2.05 5.27
N GLY A 16 -6.57 1.85 4.65
CA GLY A 16 -5.83 2.88 3.91
C GLY A 16 -6.09 2.89 2.40
N ILE A 17 -5.20 3.55 1.66
CA ILE A 17 -5.32 3.80 0.21
C ILE A 17 -5.57 2.54 -0.63
N VAL A 18 -4.96 1.39 -0.29
CA VAL A 18 -5.10 0.14 -1.06
C VAL A 18 -6.57 -0.28 -1.16
N HIS A 19 -7.31 -0.25 -0.05
CA HIS A 19 -8.73 -0.63 -0.06
C HIS A 19 -9.62 0.44 -0.69
N GLY A 20 -9.25 1.72 -0.57
CA GLY A 20 -9.90 2.81 -1.29
C GLY A 20 -9.83 2.62 -2.80
N LEU A 21 -8.64 2.30 -3.31
CA LEU A 21 -8.43 1.95 -4.72
C LEU A 21 -9.14 0.65 -5.10
N ALA A 22 -9.09 -0.38 -4.26
CA ALA A 22 -9.76 -1.65 -4.55
C ALA A 22 -11.29 -1.50 -4.66
N SER A 23 -11.90 -0.65 -3.84
CA SER A 23 -13.33 -0.34 -3.92
C SER A 23 -13.67 0.41 -5.22
N SER A 24 -12.85 1.42 -5.56
CA SER A 24 -13.05 2.26 -6.75
C SER A 24 -12.84 1.49 -8.05
N ILE A 25 -11.73 0.74 -8.13
CA ILE A 25 -11.40 -0.09 -9.29
C ILE A 25 -12.41 -1.22 -9.43
N GLY A 26 -12.75 -1.94 -8.35
CA GLY A 26 -13.72 -3.03 -8.40
C GLY A 26 -15.14 -2.59 -8.77
N GLY A 27 -15.50 -1.34 -8.49
CA GLY A 27 -16.78 -0.74 -8.94
C GLY A 27 -16.79 -0.34 -10.42
N LEU A 28 -15.61 -0.19 -11.05
CA LEU A 28 -15.47 0.23 -12.45
C LEU A 28 -15.06 -0.91 -13.39
N PHE A 29 -14.34 -1.90 -12.89
CA PHE A 29 -13.73 -2.99 -13.65
C PHE A 29 -13.95 -4.33 -12.94
N ASN A 30 -14.17 -5.39 -13.72
CA ASN A 30 -14.34 -6.74 -13.18
C ASN A 30 -12.98 -7.37 -12.84
N ILE A 31 -12.41 -6.98 -11.70
CA ILE A 31 -11.11 -7.46 -11.20
C ILE A 31 -11.30 -8.08 -9.82
N PRO A 32 -10.75 -9.28 -9.55
CA PRO A 32 -10.80 -9.87 -8.22
C PRO A 32 -10.16 -8.94 -7.17
N HIS A 33 -10.87 -8.68 -6.07
CA HIS A 33 -10.44 -7.75 -5.03
C HIS A 33 -9.02 -8.05 -4.50
N GLY A 34 -8.69 -9.33 -4.30
CA GLY A 34 -7.36 -9.76 -3.86
C GLY A 34 -6.24 -9.41 -4.84
N VAL A 35 -6.52 -9.42 -6.15
CA VAL A 35 -5.54 -9.02 -7.18
C VAL A 35 -5.29 -7.52 -7.11
N ILE A 36 -6.34 -6.71 -6.98
CA ILE A 36 -6.19 -5.24 -6.83
C ILE A 36 -5.38 -4.91 -5.58
N CYS A 37 -5.77 -5.49 -4.43
CA CYS A 37 -5.08 -5.24 -3.17
C CYS A 37 -3.63 -5.69 -3.20
N GLY A 38 -3.36 -6.90 -3.71
CA GLY A 38 -2.02 -7.45 -3.77
C GLY A 38 -1.10 -6.67 -4.72
N THR A 39 -1.57 -6.37 -5.93
CA THR A 39 -0.76 -5.71 -6.96
C THR A 39 -0.39 -4.26 -6.57
N LEU A 40 -1.24 -3.59 -5.78
CA LEU A 40 -1.04 -2.21 -5.34
C LEU A 40 -0.30 -2.06 -4.00
N LEU A 41 -0.17 -3.13 -3.22
CA LEU A 41 0.33 -3.05 -1.83
C LEU A 41 1.75 -2.48 -1.75
N ALA A 42 2.66 -2.94 -2.61
CA ALA A 42 4.04 -2.47 -2.64
C ALA A 42 4.13 -0.98 -3.00
N GLU A 43 3.46 -0.55 -4.06
CA GLU A 43 3.47 0.84 -4.53
C GLU A 43 2.81 1.81 -3.53
N ALA A 44 1.68 1.41 -2.95
CA ALA A 44 1.02 2.18 -1.90
C ALA A 44 1.91 2.34 -0.65
N THR A 45 2.59 1.27 -0.24
CA THR A 45 3.51 1.28 0.91
C THR A 45 4.69 2.22 0.65
N LYS A 46 5.31 2.14 -0.53
CA LYS A 46 6.38 3.06 -0.94
C LYS A 46 5.92 4.51 -0.93
N MET A 47 4.75 4.81 -1.49
CA MET A 47 4.22 6.16 -1.53
C MET A 47 3.97 6.70 -0.12
N ASN A 48 3.34 5.91 0.74
CA ASN A 48 3.10 6.29 2.14
C ASN A 48 4.42 6.57 2.87
N ILE A 49 5.42 5.70 2.77
CA ILE A 49 6.74 5.90 3.39
C ILE A 49 7.41 7.17 2.85
N LYS A 50 7.34 7.41 1.54
CA LYS A 50 7.90 8.62 0.90
C LYS A 50 7.26 9.89 1.47
N LYS A 51 5.93 9.96 1.47
CA LYS A 51 5.20 11.15 1.97
C LYS A 51 5.41 11.34 3.48
N LEU A 52 5.39 10.27 4.26
CA LEU A 52 5.66 10.35 5.69
C LEU A 52 7.07 10.86 6.02
N ARG A 53 8.09 10.51 5.22
CA ARG A 53 9.45 11.05 5.38
C ARG A 53 9.51 12.55 5.14
N GLN A 54 8.68 13.07 4.23
CA GLN A 54 8.58 14.51 3.94
C GLN A 54 7.90 15.29 5.06
N LEU A 55 7.10 14.65 5.91
CA LEU A 55 6.43 15.26 7.07
C LEU A 55 7.31 15.34 8.32
N GLU A 56 8.59 14.97 8.22
CA GLU A 56 9.58 15.03 9.30
C GLU A 56 9.06 14.50 10.64
N SER A 57 8.91 15.36 11.66
CA SER A 57 8.49 15.00 13.02
C SER A 57 7.08 14.41 13.06
N GLN A 58 6.15 14.91 12.25
CA GLN A 58 4.76 14.44 12.20
C GLN A 58 4.65 13.03 11.61
N GLY A 59 5.56 12.67 10.69
CA GLY A 59 5.58 11.35 10.06
C GLY A 59 6.23 10.23 10.89
N LYS A 60 7.02 10.58 11.93
CA LYS A 60 7.83 9.62 12.70
C LYS A 60 7.02 8.47 13.30
N GLY A 61 5.83 8.76 13.82
CA GLY A 61 4.98 7.75 14.47
C GLY A 61 4.55 6.64 13.51
N ALA A 62 4.03 7.00 12.34
CA ALA A 62 3.63 6.04 11.32
C ALA A 62 4.84 5.34 10.65
N LEU A 63 5.95 6.07 10.42
CA LEU A 63 7.19 5.47 9.90
C LEU A 63 7.73 4.40 10.82
N ARG A 64 7.65 4.58 12.15
CA ARG A 64 8.06 3.56 13.11
C ARG A 64 7.24 2.29 12.95
N LYS A 65 5.92 2.38 12.71
CA LYS A 65 5.07 1.21 12.46
C LYS A 65 5.49 0.46 11.19
N TYR A 66 5.76 1.18 10.09
CA TYR A 66 6.30 0.56 8.88
C TYR A 66 7.67 -0.10 9.12
N ALA A 67 8.57 0.55 9.88
CA ALA A 67 9.86 -0.02 10.24
C ALA A 67 9.72 -1.29 11.09
N GLN A 68 8.80 -1.33 12.05
CA GLN A 68 8.54 -2.53 12.86
C GLN A 68 8.09 -3.70 11.99
N VAL A 69 7.17 -3.46 11.04
CA VAL A 69 6.77 -4.49 10.07
C VAL A 69 7.96 -4.94 9.21
N GLY A 70 8.80 -4.00 8.75
CA GLY A 70 10.02 -4.32 8.01
C GLY A 70 11.00 -5.20 8.80
N ALA A 71 11.21 -4.91 10.08
CA ALA A 71 12.05 -5.73 10.96
C ALA A 71 11.49 -7.15 11.17
N ILE A 72 10.16 -7.27 11.31
CA ILE A 72 9.47 -8.57 11.39
C ILE A 72 9.67 -9.34 10.07
N PHE A 73 9.51 -8.70 8.92
CA PHE A 73 9.75 -9.31 7.60
C PHE A 73 11.21 -9.76 7.41
N ARG A 74 12.17 -9.07 8.02
CA ARG A 74 13.58 -9.48 8.04
C ARG A 74 13.84 -10.70 8.94
N GLY A 75 12.91 -11.06 9.82
CA GLY A 75 13.12 -12.08 10.85
C GLY A 75 14.13 -11.67 11.91
N ASN A 76 14.35 -10.36 12.14
CA ASN A 76 15.30 -9.86 13.13
C ASN A 76 14.61 -8.93 14.14
N GLU A 77 14.29 -9.48 15.30
CA GLU A 77 13.59 -8.75 16.35
C GLU A 77 14.46 -7.68 17.02
N SER A 78 15.78 -7.87 17.04
CA SER A 78 16.71 -6.92 17.69
C SER A 78 16.69 -5.53 17.03
N VAL A 79 16.23 -5.43 15.79
CA VAL A 79 16.15 -4.18 15.02
C VAL A 79 14.73 -3.60 14.94
N ILE A 80 13.72 -4.17 15.62
CA ILE A 80 12.33 -3.66 15.58
C ILE A 80 12.23 -2.19 16.00
N ASN A 81 13.04 -1.78 16.98
CA ASN A 81 13.05 -0.42 17.52
C ASN A 81 14.27 0.40 17.10
N SER A 82 15.05 -0.08 16.13
CA SER A 82 16.23 0.59 15.58
C SER A 82 16.21 0.51 14.05
N GLU A 83 17.21 1.09 13.38
CA GLU A 83 17.36 1.00 11.91
C GLU A 83 16.12 1.38 11.07
N ASN A 84 15.27 2.29 11.55
CA ASN A 84 13.97 2.60 10.94
C ASN A 84 14.03 2.79 9.41
N PHE A 85 15.05 3.50 8.93
CA PHE A 85 15.25 3.74 7.50
C PHE A 85 15.48 2.43 6.72
N LYS A 86 16.40 1.59 7.19
CA LYS A 86 16.74 0.30 6.56
C LYS A 86 15.56 -0.65 6.60
N ASN A 87 14.85 -0.72 7.73
CA ASN A 87 13.68 -1.60 7.85
C ASN A 87 12.53 -1.17 6.93
N CYS A 88 12.30 0.14 6.78
CA CYS A 88 11.34 0.64 5.78
C CYS A 88 11.74 0.28 4.35
N ALA A 89 13.02 0.42 3.99
CA ALA A 89 13.52 0.07 2.66
C ALA A 89 13.38 -1.44 2.39
N PHE A 90 13.77 -2.27 3.35
CA PHE A 90 13.59 -3.71 3.26
C PHE A 90 12.12 -4.10 3.08
N LEU A 91 11.20 -3.48 3.83
CA LEU A 91 9.78 -3.75 3.68
C LEU A 91 9.30 -3.49 2.24
N THR A 92 9.69 -2.36 1.65
CA THR A 92 9.28 -2.04 0.28
C THR A 92 9.83 -3.03 -0.74
N GLU A 93 11.11 -3.42 -0.61
CA GLU A 93 11.74 -4.42 -1.48
C GLU A 93 11.11 -5.81 -1.31
N ALA A 94 10.82 -6.21 -0.07
CA ALA A 94 10.20 -7.48 0.23
C ALA A 94 8.77 -7.58 -0.35
N LEU A 95 7.99 -6.51 -0.28
CA LEU A 95 6.64 -6.47 -0.87
C LEU A 95 6.68 -6.49 -2.40
N GLU A 96 7.65 -5.83 -3.03
CA GLU A 96 7.86 -5.93 -4.47
C GLU A 96 8.23 -7.35 -4.90
N LYS A 97 9.20 -7.95 -4.20
CA LYS A 97 9.62 -9.32 -4.45
C LYS A 97 8.44 -10.29 -4.29
N LEU A 98 7.64 -10.14 -3.23
CA LEU A 98 6.45 -10.96 -3.02
C LEU A 98 5.41 -10.77 -4.14
N THR A 99 5.22 -9.54 -4.62
CA THR A 99 4.34 -9.25 -5.76
C THR A 99 4.78 -10.00 -7.02
N GLN A 100 6.10 -10.08 -7.26
CA GLN A 100 6.67 -10.82 -8.40
C GLN A 100 6.60 -12.34 -8.21
N GLU A 101 6.93 -12.85 -7.03
CA GLU A 101 6.91 -14.29 -6.70
C GLU A 101 5.49 -14.86 -6.78
N LEU A 102 4.50 -14.11 -6.30
CA LEU A 102 3.09 -14.46 -6.41
C LEU A 102 2.52 -14.22 -7.82
N LYS A 103 3.33 -13.69 -8.75
CA LYS A 103 2.96 -13.40 -10.14
C LYS A 103 1.66 -12.60 -10.24
N LEU A 104 1.52 -11.58 -9.37
CA LEU A 104 0.31 -10.77 -9.32
C LEU A 104 0.19 -9.97 -10.61
N ASP A 105 -0.94 -10.17 -11.28
CA ASP A 105 -1.24 -9.49 -12.52
C ASP A 105 -1.27 -7.98 -12.35
N LYS A 106 -0.79 -7.28 -13.38
CA LYS A 106 -0.94 -5.84 -13.49
C LYS A 106 -2.38 -5.50 -13.87
N LEU A 107 -2.79 -4.28 -13.53
CA LEU A 107 -4.13 -3.75 -13.80
C LEU A 107 -4.42 -3.66 -15.30
N GLY A 108 -3.41 -3.42 -16.14
CA GLY A 108 -3.56 -3.39 -17.60
C GLY A 108 -4.07 -4.71 -18.19
N LYS A 109 -3.78 -5.86 -17.56
CA LYS A 109 -4.29 -7.17 -17.99
C LYS A 109 -5.82 -7.26 -17.93
N PHE A 110 -6.44 -6.45 -17.08
CA PHE A 110 -7.89 -6.39 -16.92
C PHE A 110 -8.53 -5.22 -17.70
N GLY A 111 -7.77 -4.58 -18.58
CA GLY A 111 -8.26 -3.54 -19.47
C GLY A 111 -8.19 -2.12 -18.91
N ILE A 112 -7.58 -1.90 -17.73
CA ILE A 112 -7.36 -0.54 -17.22
C ILE A 112 -6.32 0.17 -18.08
N LYS A 113 -6.64 1.38 -18.54
CA LYS A 113 -5.73 2.24 -19.32
C LYS A 113 -5.35 3.49 -18.53
N ALA A 114 -4.34 4.20 -19.03
CA ALA A 114 -3.91 5.47 -18.41
C ALA A 114 -5.03 6.54 -18.41
N GLU A 115 -5.93 6.49 -19.39
CA GLU A 115 -7.09 7.38 -19.52
C GLU A 115 -8.10 7.21 -18.37
N ASP A 116 -8.21 5.99 -17.81
CA ASP A 116 -9.16 5.69 -16.75
C ASP A 116 -8.73 6.22 -15.38
N ILE A 117 -7.46 6.57 -15.21
CA ILE A 117 -6.89 6.86 -13.89
C ILE A 117 -7.55 8.07 -13.24
N ASN A 118 -7.79 9.13 -14.01
CA ASN A 118 -8.40 10.34 -13.46
C ASN A 118 -9.80 10.02 -12.88
N ARG A 119 -10.56 9.14 -13.55
CA ARG A 119 -11.86 8.66 -13.07
C ARG A 119 -11.74 7.81 -11.81
N ILE A 120 -10.75 6.90 -11.75
CA ILE A 120 -10.48 6.07 -10.57
C ILE A 120 -10.13 6.95 -9.36
N VAL A 121 -9.20 7.89 -9.55
CA VAL A 121 -8.72 8.79 -8.49
C VAL A 121 -9.85 9.66 -7.95
N ALA A 122 -10.71 10.18 -8.82
CA ALA A 122 -11.82 11.06 -8.45
C ALA A 122 -12.81 10.43 -7.45
N ILE A 123 -12.99 9.10 -7.50
CA ILE A 123 -13.91 8.37 -6.60
C ILE A 123 -13.19 7.62 -5.47
N THR A 124 -11.86 7.74 -5.38
CA THR A 124 -11.05 7.02 -4.38
C THR A 124 -11.01 7.76 -3.04
N GLY A 125 -11.52 7.13 -1.99
CA GLY A 125 -11.42 7.64 -0.61
C GLY A 125 -10.17 7.16 0.14
N ILE A 126 -9.59 8.04 0.97
CA ILE A 126 -8.36 7.75 1.75
C ILE A 126 -8.50 8.03 3.26
N LYS A 127 -9.72 7.99 3.81
CA LYS A 127 -10.07 8.52 5.14
C LYS A 127 -9.13 8.11 6.29
N ASN A 128 -8.65 6.87 6.31
CA ASN A 128 -7.77 6.36 7.39
C ASN A 128 -6.33 6.07 6.93
N ASN A 129 -5.90 6.64 5.80
CA ASN A 129 -4.52 6.49 5.36
C ASN A 129 -3.57 7.25 6.31
N PRO A 130 -2.40 6.69 6.70
CA PRO A 130 -1.51 7.30 7.69
C PRO A 130 -0.89 8.64 7.27
N VAL A 131 -1.04 9.00 6.00
CA VAL A 131 -0.57 10.27 5.41
C VAL A 131 -1.56 10.73 4.36
N ALA A 132 -1.78 12.04 4.25
CA ALA A 132 -2.55 12.60 3.15
C ALA A 132 -1.82 12.33 1.83
N LEU A 133 -2.56 11.79 0.86
CA LEU A 133 -2.10 11.58 -0.50
C LEU A 133 -2.89 12.51 -1.41
N ASP A 134 -2.18 13.30 -2.20
CA ASP A 134 -2.84 14.11 -3.23
C ASP A 134 -3.21 13.26 -4.46
N GLN A 135 -3.94 13.84 -5.41
CA GLN A 135 -4.38 13.11 -6.60
C GLN A 135 -3.21 12.59 -7.43
N ASN A 136 -2.06 13.29 -7.45
CA ASN A 136 -0.89 12.87 -8.20
C ASN A 136 -0.21 11.68 -7.52
N ASP A 137 -0.15 11.66 -6.18
CA ASP A 137 0.34 10.51 -5.41
C ASP A 137 -0.48 9.26 -5.73
N ILE A 138 -1.81 9.37 -5.70
CA ILE A 138 -2.72 8.24 -5.98
C ILE A 138 -2.58 7.79 -7.44
N LYS A 139 -2.52 8.75 -8.38
CA LYS A 139 -2.32 8.46 -9.81
C LYS A 139 -1.02 7.68 -10.06
N ASN A 140 0.08 8.07 -9.41
CA ASN A 140 1.36 7.39 -9.54
C ASN A 140 1.32 5.95 -9.01
N ILE A 141 0.61 5.70 -7.90
CA ILE A 141 0.41 4.33 -7.38
C ILE A 141 -0.24 3.44 -8.43
N VAL A 142 -1.30 3.93 -9.09
CA VAL A 142 -2.03 3.16 -10.11
C VAL A 142 -1.19 3.00 -11.38
N LEU A 143 -0.56 4.08 -11.88
CA LEU A 143 0.28 4.06 -13.09
C LEU A 143 1.39 3.02 -13.04
N ASN A 144 2.05 2.90 -11.88
CA ASN A 144 3.16 1.96 -11.72
C ASN A 144 2.72 0.48 -11.82
N ARG A 145 1.40 0.21 -11.78
CA ARG A 145 0.81 -1.14 -11.82
C ARG A 145 -0.12 -1.37 -13.00
N ILE A 146 -0.13 -0.49 -14.00
CA ILE A 146 -0.76 -0.76 -15.30
C ILE A 146 0.20 -1.58 -16.17
#